data_AF-A0ABD3TJL1-F1
#
_entry.id   AF-A0ABD3TJL1-F1
#
_cell.length_a   1.000
_cell.length_b   1.000
_cell.length_c   1.000
_cell.angle_alpha   90.00
_cell.angle_beta   90.00
_cell.angle_gamma   90.00
#
_symmetry.space_group_name_H-M   'P 1'
#
loop_
_entity.id
_entity.type
_entity.pdbx_description
1 polymer ?
#
loop_
_entity_poly.entity_id
_entity_poly.type
_entity_poly.pdbx_seq_one_letter_code
_entity_poly.pdbx_strand_id
1 'polypeptide(L)'
;MKATNTSKVGRVVINCTASGVPDNYTFYKLTHIAPDVSRTIVRELELTRVSNSEVIFTIEGATYQDTGFYLCKASNGIIHYSTGQLVMEDVVSVWIKDQPVITSNTRNFVSEKGKSGQMYIEFYPGISQPLVTWYIVKNGTMEQQQRGRTLNLLETYTFYYIFEAERENPKFA
;
A
#
# COMPACT_ATOMS: atom_id res chain seq x y z
N MET A 1 15.08 9.64 -16.66
CA MET A 1 13.73 9.04 -16.61
C MET A 1 12.90 9.86 -15.64
N LYS A 2 11.58 9.95 -15.84
CA LYS A 2 10.66 10.60 -14.93
C LYS A 2 9.35 9.83 -14.84
N ALA A 3 8.95 9.45 -13.63
CA ALA A 3 7.71 8.77 -13.32
C ALA A 3 6.72 9.74 -12.66
N THR A 4 5.46 9.70 -13.10
CA THR A 4 4.37 10.48 -12.51
C THR A 4 3.11 9.63 -12.46
N ASN A 5 2.15 10.02 -11.62
CA ASN A 5 0.88 9.34 -11.53
C ASN A 5 -0.28 10.31 -11.37
N THR A 6 -1.45 9.82 -11.73
CA THR A 6 -2.73 10.41 -11.33
C THR A 6 -3.61 9.29 -10.77
N SER A 7 -4.16 9.49 -9.57
CA SER A 7 -5.10 8.56 -8.97
C SER A 7 -6.49 9.20 -8.84
N LYS A 8 -7.50 8.46 -9.25
CA LYS A 8 -8.92 8.74 -9.02
C LYS A 8 -9.55 7.49 -8.39
N VAL A 9 -10.76 7.62 -7.86
CA VAL A 9 -11.49 6.46 -7.31
C VAL A 9 -11.60 5.39 -8.40
N GLY A 10 -11.13 4.18 -8.08
CA GLY A 10 -11.18 3.02 -8.98
C GLY A 10 -10.26 3.10 -10.21
N ARG A 11 -9.38 4.10 -10.34
CA ARG A 11 -8.49 4.21 -11.51
C ARG A 11 -7.17 4.90 -11.20
N VAL A 12 -6.08 4.26 -11.63
CA VAL A 12 -4.74 4.85 -11.59
C VAL A 12 -4.12 4.86 -12.98
N VAL A 13 -3.51 5.99 -13.31
CA VAL A 13 -2.68 6.14 -14.51
C VAL A 13 -1.28 6.49 -14.05
N ILE A 14 -0.31 5.68 -14.46
CA ILE A 14 1.12 5.90 -14.22
C ILE A 14 1.77 6.19 -15.56
N ASN A 15 2.48 7.30 -15.62
CA ASN A 15 3.16 7.78 -16.80
C ASN A 15 4.66 7.80 -16.54
N CYS A 16 5.40 7.06 -17.35
CA CYS A 16 6.86 7.04 -17.33
C CYS A 16 7.40 7.66 -18.63
N THR A 17 8.21 8.70 -18.48
CA THR A 17 8.85 9.41 -19.60
C THR A 17 10.36 9.24 -19.57
N ALA A 18 10.95 9.08 -20.75
CA ALA A 18 12.39 8.97 -20.95
C ALA A 18 12.88 10.11 -21.85
N SER A 19 14.12 10.53 -21.61
CA SER A 19 14.78 11.62 -22.32
C SER A 19 16.27 11.33 -22.39
N GLY A 20 16.95 11.81 -23.44
CA GLY A 20 18.34 11.48 -23.74
C GLY A 20 18.56 11.15 -25.22
N VAL A 21 19.82 10.92 -25.61
CA VAL A 21 20.19 10.58 -26.99
C VAL A 21 20.90 9.22 -26.98
N PRO A 22 20.54 8.27 -27.88
CA PRO A 22 19.42 8.28 -28.81
C PRO A 22 18.05 8.43 -28.12
N ASP A 23 17.08 8.97 -28.85
CA ASP A 23 15.69 9.22 -28.43
C ASP A 23 14.76 8.03 -28.71
N ASN A 24 15.35 6.83 -28.74
CA ASN A 24 14.65 5.56 -28.88
C ASN A 24 14.91 4.73 -27.62
N TYR A 25 13.84 4.36 -26.91
CA TYR A 25 13.95 3.71 -25.61
C TYR A 25 13.22 2.37 -25.57
N THR A 26 13.85 1.40 -24.92
CA THR A 26 13.22 0.17 -24.49
C THR A 26 12.70 0.36 -23.07
N PHE A 27 11.37 0.36 -22.92
CA PHE A 27 10.71 0.37 -21.62
C PHE A 27 10.51 -1.06 -21.10
N TYR A 28 10.72 -1.24 -19.80
CA TYR A 28 10.49 -2.51 -19.12
C TYR A 28 9.10 -2.53 -18.47
N LYS A 29 8.67 -3.72 -18.01
CA LYS A 29 7.45 -3.86 -17.21
C LYS A 29 7.51 -2.97 -15.97
N LEU A 30 6.36 -2.44 -15.57
CA LEU A 30 6.24 -1.64 -14.36
C LEU A 30 6.22 -2.57 -13.15
N THR A 31 7.14 -2.38 -12.21
CA THR A 31 7.20 -3.18 -10.99
C THR A 31 6.40 -2.49 -9.89
N HIS A 32 5.33 -3.13 -9.40
CA HIS A 32 4.59 -2.69 -8.22
C HIS A 32 5.21 -3.28 -6.96
N ILE A 33 5.56 -2.40 -6.03
CA ILE A 33 6.27 -2.69 -4.80
C ILE A 33 5.38 -2.28 -3.63
N ALA A 34 5.17 -3.22 -2.70
CA ALA A 34 4.40 -2.97 -1.49
C ALA A 34 5.07 -1.85 -0.65
N PRO A 35 4.29 -1.03 0.05
CA PRO A 35 4.83 0.05 0.88
C PRO A 35 5.39 -0.42 2.23
N ASP A 36 5.68 -1.71 2.37
CA ASP A 36 6.29 -2.28 3.56
C ASP A 36 7.82 -2.15 3.57
N VAL A 37 8.41 -2.43 4.73
CA VAL A 37 9.86 -2.37 4.93
C VAL A 37 10.59 -3.40 4.06
N SER A 38 9.96 -4.54 3.77
CA SER A 38 10.51 -5.59 2.90
C SER A 38 10.57 -5.21 1.43
N ARG A 39 9.86 -4.16 0.99
CA ARG A 39 9.73 -3.76 -0.42
C ARG A 39 9.36 -4.95 -1.31
N THR A 40 8.40 -5.75 -0.84
CA THR A 40 7.96 -6.95 -1.55
C THR A 40 7.41 -6.57 -2.92
N ILE A 41 7.87 -7.27 -3.97
CA ILE A 41 7.29 -7.13 -5.31
C ILE A 41 5.91 -7.78 -5.29
N VAL A 42 4.88 -6.97 -5.52
CA VAL A 42 3.49 -7.44 -5.55
C VAL A 42 3.15 -8.05 -6.89
N ARG A 43 3.48 -7.34 -7.97
CA ARG A 43 3.26 -7.78 -9.36
C ARG A 43 4.07 -6.94 -10.35
N GLU A 44 4.18 -7.43 -11.58
CA GLU A 44 4.63 -6.65 -12.73
C GLU A 44 3.45 -6.36 -13.66
N LEU A 45 3.35 -5.15 -14.17
CA LEU A 45 2.31 -4.75 -15.11
C LEU A 45 2.88 -4.67 -16.52
N GLU A 46 2.12 -5.24 -17.46
CA GLU A 46 2.44 -5.15 -18.88
C GLU A 46 2.22 -3.74 -19.43
N LEU A 47 3.00 -3.40 -20.46
CA LEU A 47 2.94 -2.13 -21.17
C LEU A 47 1.55 -1.95 -21.81
N THR A 48 0.81 -0.92 -21.42
CA THR A 48 -0.53 -0.67 -21.98
C THR A 48 -0.47 0.17 -23.25
N ARG A 49 0.32 1.26 -23.24
CA ARG A 49 0.53 2.16 -24.38
C ARG A 49 1.95 2.66 -24.39
N VAL A 50 2.59 2.57 -25.55
CA VAL A 50 4.00 2.95 -25.74
C VAL A 50 4.09 3.92 -26.90
N SER A 51 4.80 5.01 -26.69
CA SER A 51 5.38 5.85 -27.73
C SER A 51 6.90 5.80 -27.61
N ASN A 52 7.63 6.48 -28.50
CA ASN A 52 9.09 6.46 -28.47
C ASN A 52 9.65 6.85 -27.10
N SER A 53 9.16 7.93 -26.47
CA SER A 53 9.71 8.50 -25.23
C SER A 53 8.81 8.38 -24.01
N GLU A 54 7.67 7.70 -24.12
CA GLU A 54 6.65 7.65 -23.06
C GLU A 54 5.95 6.29 -23.04
N VAL A 55 5.72 5.76 -21.84
CA VAL A 55 4.83 4.63 -21.61
C VAL A 55 3.79 4.98 -20.54
N ILE A 56 2.56 4.55 -20.80
CA ILE A 56 1.43 4.71 -19.88
C ILE A 56 0.97 3.32 -19.42
N PHE A 57 0.84 3.18 -18.11
CA PHE A 57 0.23 2.02 -17.45
C PHE A 57 -1.09 2.45 -16.82
N THR A 58 -2.14 1.66 -17.01
CA THR A 58 -3.46 1.94 -16.45
C THR A 58 -3.94 0.77 -15.60
N ILE A 59 -4.33 1.07 -14.36
CA ILE A 59 -4.98 0.12 -13.44
C ILE A 59 -6.44 0.56 -13.35
N GLU A 60 -7.33 -0.24 -13.94
CA GLU A 60 -8.78 -0.08 -13.81
C GLU A 60 -9.30 -0.90 -12.63
N GLY A 61 -10.34 -0.42 -11.95
CA GLY A 61 -10.85 -1.05 -10.74
C GLY A 61 -9.86 -1.00 -9.58
N ALA A 62 -9.03 0.06 -9.51
CA ALA A 62 -7.95 0.16 -8.53
C ALA A 62 -8.48 0.09 -7.09
N THR A 63 -7.92 -0.84 -6.29
CA THR A 63 -8.31 -1.09 -4.90
C THR A 63 -7.23 -0.64 -3.92
N TYR A 64 -7.52 -0.68 -2.61
CA TYR A 64 -6.55 -0.36 -1.56
C TYR A 64 -5.18 -1.04 -1.76
N GLN A 65 -5.17 -2.30 -2.21
CA GLN A 65 -3.98 -3.11 -2.44
C GLN A 65 -3.07 -2.59 -3.56
N ASP A 66 -3.57 -1.75 -4.46
CA ASP A 66 -2.76 -1.12 -5.51
C ASP A 66 -1.94 0.08 -5.00
N THR A 67 -2.12 0.44 -3.72
CA THR A 67 -1.27 1.43 -3.04
C THR A 67 0.16 0.90 -2.93
N GLY A 68 1.15 1.78 -3.13
CA GLY A 68 2.54 1.40 -3.02
C GLY A 68 3.45 2.23 -3.90
N PHE A 69 4.60 1.66 -4.22
CA PHE A 69 5.59 2.26 -5.11
C PHE A 69 5.58 1.55 -6.46
N TYR A 70 5.74 2.33 -7.53
CA TYR A 70 5.79 1.82 -8.88
C TYR A 70 7.07 2.26 -9.54
N LEU A 71 7.90 1.28 -9.88
CA LEU A 71 9.23 1.47 -10.46
C LEU A 71 9.13 1.40 -11.98
N CYS A 72 9.41 2.52 -12.63
CA CYS A 72 9.60 2.60 -14.06
C CYS A 72 11.08 2.36 -14.40
N LYS A 73 11.35 1.61 -15.49
CA LYS A 73 12.71 1.42 -16.01
C LYS A 73 12.75 1.59 -17.52
N ALA A 74 13.79 2.24 -18.04
CA ALA A 74 14.02 2.40 -19.47
C ALA A 74 15.51 2.43 -19.82
N SER A 75 15.85 2.03 -21.04
CA SER A 75 17.20 2.14 -21.59
C SER A 75 17.15 2.59 -23.04
N ASN A 76 18.10 3.42 -23.47
CA ASN A 76 18.35 3.70 -24.89
C ASN A 76 19.56 2.95 -25.46
N GLY A 77 20.02 1.90 -24.76
CA GLY A 77 21.17 1.08 -25.18
C GLY A 77 22.54 1.72 -24.89
N ILE A 78 22.59 2.89 -24.26
CA ILE A 78 23.84 3.57 -23.90
C ILE A 78 23.98 3.65 -22.38
N ILE A 79 25.21 3.43 -21.90
CA ILE A 79 25.55 3.64 -20.49
C ILE A 79 25.53 5.13 -20.18
N HIS A 80 24.71 5.52 -19.21
CA HIS A 80 24.60 6.90 -18.78
C HIS A 80 25.90 7.37 -18.11
N TYR A 81 26.52 8.43 -18.65
CA TYR A 81 27.89 8.83 -18.31
C TYR A 81 28.10 9.18 -16.83
N SER A 82 27.09 9.74 -16.14
CA SER A 82 27.24 10.17 -14.75
C SER A 82 26.87 9.10 -13.74
N THR A 83 26.01 8.15 -14.10
CA THR A 83 25.55 7.09 -13.20
C THR A 83 26.22 5.75 -13.47
N GLY A 84 26.84 5.57 -14.64
CA GLY A 84 27.39 4.29 -15.09
C GLY A 84 26.33 3.22 -15.37
N GLN A 85 25.05 3.59 -15.42
CA GLN A 85 23.94 2.65 -15.57
C GLN A 85 23.45 2.58 -17.02
N LEU A 86 23.21 1.38 -17.52
CA LEU A 86 22.56 1.14 -18.82
C LEU A 86 21.04 1.37 -18.76
N VAL A 87 20.45 1.12 -17.60
CA VAL A 87 19.02 1.23 -17.35
C VAL A 87 18.82 2.36 -16.36
N MET A 88 18.01 3.34 -16.74
CA MET A 88 17.60 4.42 -15.85
C MET A 88 16.28 4.05 -15.21
N GLU A 89 16.14 4.43 -13.95
CA GLU A 89 14.98 4.10 -13.12
C GLU A 89 14.37 5.36 -12.52
N ASP A 90 13.06 5.33 -12.29
CA ASP A 90 12.38 6.31 -11.43
C ASP A 90 11.18 5.67 -10.73
N VAL A 91 10.82 6.17 -9.55
CA VAL A 91 9.78 5.60 -8.69
C VAL A 91 8.69 6.63 -8.41
N VAL A 92 7.43 6.23 -8.57
CA VAL A 92 6.29 7.03 -8.15
C VAL A 92 5.52 6.34 -7.02
N SER A 93 5.02 7.15 -6.08
CA SER A 93 4.15 6.67 -5.00
C SER A 93 2.68 6.81 -5.39
N VAL A 94 1.95 5.71 -5.36
CA VAL A 94 0.52 5.65 -5.66
C VAL A 94 -0.28 5.46 -4.39
N TRP A 95 -1.28 6.32 -4.21
CA TRP A 95 -2.19 6.32 -3.07
C TRP A 95 -3.62 6.17 -3.57
N ILE A 96 -4.26 5.06 -3.19
CA ILE A 96 -5.66 4.80 -3.51
C ILE A 96 -6.54 5.22 -2.34
N LYS A 97 -7.54 6.06 -2.63
CA LYS A 97 -8.54 6.46 -1.63
C LYS A 97 -9.62 5.38 -1.52
N ASP A 98 -9.31 4.30 -0.81
CA ASP A 98 -10.25 3.20 -0.53
C ASP A 98 -10.21 2.77 0.96
N GLN A 99 -11.10 1.86 1.38
CA GLN A 99 -11.18 1.31 2.74
C GLN A 99 -9.99 0.38 3.04
N PRO A 100 -9.44 0.40 4.27
CA PRO A 100 -8.38 -0.54 4.67
C PRO A 100 -8.86 -1.99 4.58
N VAL A 101 -8.01 -2.87 4.06
CA VAL A 101 -8.30 -4.30 3.96
C VAL A 101 -7.67 -5.03 5.14
N ILE A 102 -8.48 -5.77 5.90
CA ILE A 102 -8.03 -6.58 7.02
C ILE A 102 -7.48 -7.91 6.51
N THR A 103 -6.28 -8.28 6.94
CA THR A 103 -5.62 -9.54 6.57
C THR A 103 -5.58 -10.56 7.71
N SER A 104 -5.77 -10.12 8.97
CA SER A 104 -5.82 -11.03 10.10
C SER A 104 -7.09 -11.88 10.07
N ASN A 105 -6.94 -13.20 10.23
CA ASN A 105 -8.06 -14.15 10.23
C ASN A 105 -8.64 -14.45 11.62
N THR A 106 -8.05 -13.91 12.69
CA THR A 106 -8.46 -14.22 14.07
C THR A 106 -9.84 -13.62 14.36
N ARG A 107 -10.85 -14.49 14.42
CA ARG A 107 -12.23 -14.11 14.81
C ARG A 107 -12.55 -14.40 16.27
N ASN A 108 -11.85 -15.36 16.86
CA ASN A 108 -12.06 -15.81 18.24
C ASN A 108 -10.73 -15.84 18.97
N PHE A 109 -10.67 -15.19 20.13
CA PHE A 109 -9.56 -15.28 21.06
C PHE A 109 -10.05 -16.02 22.31
N VAL A 110 -9.41 -17.13 22.64
CA VAL A 110 -9.71 -17.93 23.84
C VAL A 110 -8.50 -17.85 24.76
N SER A 111 -8.73 -17.47 26.01
CA SER A 111 -7.71 -17.40 27.05
C SER A 111 -8.23 -18.06 28.32
N GLU A 112 -7.30 -18.51 29.16
CA GLU A 112 -7.61 -19.00 30.49
C GLU A 112 -8.14 -17.87 31.38
N LYS A 113 -9.17 -18.18 32.16
CA LYS A 113 -9.77 -17.22 33.10
C LYS A 113 -8.70 -16.62 34.01
N GLY A 114 -8.65 -15.29 34.08
CA GLY A 114 -7.71 -14.56 34.92
C GLY A 114 -6.29 -14.46 34.38
N LYS A 115 -6.03 -14.94 33.15
CA LYS A 115 -4.79 -14.65 32.43
C LYS A 115 -4.95 -13.41 31.56
N SER A 116 -3.85 -12.69 31.40
CA SER A 116 -3.77 -11.61 30.42
C SER A 116 -3.68 -12.17 29.00
N GLY A 117 -4.19 -11.40 28.05
CA GLY A 117 -4.22 -11.77 26.65
C GLY A 117 -3.94 -10.59 25.74
N GLN A 118 -3.64 -10.85 24.48
CA GLN A 118 -3.42 -9.83 23.49
C GLN A 118 -4.16 -10.18 22.21
N MET A 119 -4.95 -9.22 21.70
CA MET A 119 -5.51 -9.28 20.37
C MET A 119 -4.80 -8.29 19.48
N TYR A 120 -4.52 -8.67 18.25
CA TYR A 120 -3.89 -7.81 17.25
C TYR A 120 -4.64 -7.90 15.93
N ILE A 121 -4.65 -6.78 15.20
CA ILE A 121 -5.22 -6.71 13.86
C ILE A 121 -4.15 -6.36 12.83
N GLU A 122 -4.22 -7.06 11.69
CA GLU A 122 -3.36 -6.83 10.55
C GLU A 122 -4.18 -6.28 9.38
N PHE A 123 -3.59 -5.29 8.72
CA PHE A 123 -4.11 -4.73 7.49
C PHE A 123 -3.14 -5.05 6.36
N TYR A 124 -3.68 -5.05 5.14
CA TYR A 124 -2.85 -5.07 3.94
C TYR A 124 -1.82 -3.93 4.02
N PRO A 125 -0.54 -4.19 3.66
CA PRO A 125 0.50 -3.18 3.71
C PRO A 125 0.08 -1.91 2.95
N GLY A 126 0.07 -0.78 3.66
CA GLY A 126 -0.34 0.52 3.11
C GLY A 126 0.58 1.63 3.58
N ILE A 127 0.71 2.70 2.78
CA ILE A 127 1.58 3.84 3.12
C ILE A 127 0.99 4.66 4.29
N SER A 128 -0.33 4.60 4.50
CA SER A 128 -0.99 5.08 5.71
C SER A 128 -1.63 3.89 6.42
N GLN A 129 -1.28 3.69 7.69
CA GLN A 129 -1.95 2.70 8.52
C GLN A 129 -3.28 3.29 9.03
N PRO A 130 -4.36 2.51 9.08
CA PRO A 130 -5.60 3.00 9.64
C PRO A 130 -5.46 3.21 11.16
N LEU A 131 -6.16 4.22 11.65
CA LEU A 131 -6.39 4.40 13.07
C LEU A 131 -7.38 3.35 13.55
N VAL A 132 -6.94 2.50 14.47
CA VAL A 132 -7.78 1.45 15.07
C VAL A 132 -8.27 1.91 16.43
N THR A 133 -9.58 1.81 16.65
CA THR A 133 -10.22 2.00 17.96
C THR A 133 -10.91 0.71 18.37
N TRP A 134 -10.62 0.22 19.58
CA TRP A 134 -11.23 -0.97 20.17
C TRP A 134 -12.37 -0.61 21.10
N TYR A 135 -13.43 -1.40 21.04
CA TYR A 135 -14.64 -1.29 21.85
C TYR A 135 -14.91 -2.63 22.53
N ILE A 136 -15.33 -2.58 23.79
CA ILE A 136 -15.92 -3.72 24.49
C ILE A 136 -17.45 -3.59 24.43
N VAL A 137 -18.13 -4.71 24.18
CA VAL A 137 -19.60 -4.77 24.23
C VAL A 137 -20.02 -5.30 25.59
N LYS A 138 -20.73 -4.49 26.37
CA LYS A 138 -21.31 -4.87 27.66
C LYS A 138 -22.80 -4.58 27.66
N ASN A 139 -23.63 -5.59 27.92
CA ASN A 139 -25.10 -5.41 27.99
C ASN A 139 -25.71 -4.66 26.80
N GLY A 140 -25.14 -4.84 25.60
CA GLY A 140 -25.58 -4.17 24.36
C GLY A 140 -25.02 -2.75 24.14
N THR A 141 -24.23 -2.19 25.06
CA THR A 141 -23.54 -0.90 24.88
C THR A 141 -22.09 -1.11 24.46
N MET A 142 -21.58 -0.21 23.60
CA MET A 142 -20.18 -0.19 23.20
C MET A 142 -19.41 0.83 24.06
N GLU A 143 -18.35 0.39 24.72
CA GLU A 143 -17.45 1.24 25.49
C GLU A 143 -16.07 1.22 24.84
N GLN A 144 -15.54 2.40 24.50
CA GLN A 144 -14.18 2.50 23.96
C GLN A 144 -13.16 2.03 25.01
N GLN A 145 -12.24 1.17 24.60
CA GLN A 145 -11.19 0.60 25.47
C GLN A 145 -9.81 1.19 25.16
N GLN A 146 -9.33 1.00 23.93
CA GLN A 146 -7.95 1.32 23.57
C GLN A 146 -7.88 1.77 22.10
N ARG A 147 -6.89 2.60 21.77
CA ARG A 147 -6.49 2.87 20.39
C ARG A 147 -5.20 2.14 20.04
N GLY A 148 -5.03 1.86 18.75
CA GLY A 148 -3.87 1.15 18.20
C GLY A 148 -4.19 -0.26 17.75
N ARG A 149 -3.26 -0.88 17.01
CA ARG A 149 -3.46 -2.20 16.37
C ARG A 149 -3.53 -3.38 17.33
N THR A 150 -3.17 -3.15 18.59
CA THR A 150 -3.05 -4.17 19.61
C THR A 150 -3.92 -3.80 20.80
N LEU A 151 -4.83 -4.69 21.19
CA LEU A 151 -5.59 -4.58 22.43
C LEU A 151 -4.98 -5.50 23.48
N ASN A 152 -4.59 -4.91 24.61
CA ASN A 152 -4.09 -5.67 25.76
C ASN A 152 -5.23 -5.93 26.75
N LEU A 153 -5.42 -7.20 27.11
CA LEU A 153 -6.46 -7.64 28.05
C LEU A 153 -5.81 -7.99 29.39
N LEU A 154 -6.22 -7.32 30.47
CA LEU A 154 -5.66 -7.51 31.82
C LEU A 154 -6.31 -8.69 32.55
N GLU A 155 -7.62 -8.87 32.39
CA GLU A 155 -8.37 -10.03 32.89
C GLU A 155 -9.30 -10.54 31.79
N THR A 156 -9.11 -11.79 31.35
CA THR A 156 -9.90 -12.38 30.29
C THR A 156 -11.18 -13.02 30.85
N TYR A 157 -12.31 -12.36 30.60
CA TYR A 157 -13.66 -12.92 30.74
C TYR A 157 -14.31 -13.05 29.35
N THR A 158 -15.46 -13.71 29.27
CA THR A 158 -16.24 -13.78 28.02
C THR A 158 -16.86 -12.42 27.72
N PHE A 159 -16.20 -11.66 26.84
CA PHE A 159 -16.71 -10.40 26.29
C PHE A 159 -16.55 -10.41 24.77
N TYR A 160 -17.42 -9.67 24.09
CA TYR A 160 -17.25 -9.38 22.68
C TYR A 160 -16.48 -8.07 22.54
N TYR A 161 -15.47 -8.09 21.68
CA TYR A 161 -14.72 -6.90 21.29
C TYR A 161 -14.98 -6.61 19.83
N ILE A 162 -15.20 -5.33 19.54
CA ILE A 162 -15.37 -4.80 18.19
C ILE A 162 -14.24 -3.79 17.99
N PHE A 163 -13.71 -3.70 16.78
CA PHE A 163 -12.83 -2.60 16.43
C PHE A 163 -13.42 -1.82 15.26
N GLU A 164 -13.12 -0.54 15.23
CA GLU A 164 -13.35 0.33 14.09
C GLU A 164 -11.99 0.76 13.54
N ALA A 165 -11.84 0.71 12.23
CA ALA A 165 -10.61 1.08 11.53
C ALA A 165 -10.92 2.24 10.59
N GLU A 166 -10.51 3.44 10.98
CA GLU A 166 -10.68 4.65 10.18
C GLU A 166 -9.36 5.02 9.49
N ARG A 167 -9.44 5.74 8.37
CA ARG A 167 -8.24 6.30 7.77
C ARG A 167 -7.66 7.37 8.69
N GLU A 168 -6.37 7.29 8.99
CA GLU A 168 -5.67 8.44 9.57
C GLU A 168 -5.58 9.53 8.49
N ASN A 169 -6.27 10.66 8.69
CA ASN A 169 -6.13 11.80 7.79
C ASN A 169 -4.66 12.26 7.85
N PRO A 170 -3.86 12.16 6.77
CA PRO A 170 -2.59 12.84 6.76
C PRO A 170 -2.91 14.33 6.84
N LYS A 171 -2.64 14.94 8.00
CA LYS A 171 -2.52 16.39 8.09
C LYS A 171 -1.36 16.71 7.14
N PHE A 172 -1.69 17.18 5.95
CA PHE A 172 -0.72 17.80 5.06
C PHE A 172 -0.19 19.04 5.79
N ALA A 173 1.03 18.95 6.30
CA ALA A 173 1.87 20.10 6.60
C ALA A 173 2.67 20.42 5.34
#